data_AF-A0A1U7XUF9-F1
#
_entry.id   AF-A0A1U7XUF9-F1
#
_cell.length_a   1.000
_cell.length_b   1.000
_cell.length_c   1.000
_cell.angle_alpha   90.00
_cell.angle_beta   90.00
_cell.angle_gamma   90.00
#
_symmetry.space_group_name_H-M   'P 1'
#
loop_
_entity.id
_entity.type
_entity.pdbx_description
1 polymer ?
#
loop_
_entity_poly.entity_id
_entity_poly.type
_entity_poly.pdbx_seq_one_letter_code
_entity_poly.pdbx_strand_id
1 'polypeptide(L)'
;MTVSSLFHKDVEVKFGFSDFYAYRYMLACAAAGFVYSLLQTAFAIIQVKTGDCVCDKLIHFDVYADKIMSMIVGTGAAAGFGLTVDLNYLPNRAMITVDFLNKENVAASFCLGGFVCTMISSFISLKIFKDDYLYEC
;
A
#
# COMPACT_ATOMS: atom_id res chain seq x y z
N MET A 1 5.87 22.23 -3.31
CA MET A 1 4.54 22.43 -3.94
C MET A 1 3.55 22.57 -2.77
N THR A 2 2.94 23.74 -2.60
CA THR A 2 2.15 24.10 -1.38
C THR A 2 0.70 23.66 -1.57
N VAL A 3 0.09 23.01 -0.58
CA VAL A 3 -1.25 22.39 -0.70
C VAL A 3 -2.36 23.12 0.01
N SER A 4 -2.03 23.94 1.00
CA SER A 4 -3.07 24.63 1.74
C SER A 4 -2.51 25.85 2.43
N SER A 5 -3.26 26.94 2.36
CA SER A 5 -3.05 28.15 3.13
C SER A 5 -4.19 28.27 4.15
N LEU A 6 -3.82 28.29 5.42
CA LEU A 6 -4.76 28.45 6.54
C LEU A 6 -4.69 29.92 6.96
N PHE A 7 -5.77 30.68 6.73
CA PHE A 7 -5.84 32.08 7.12
C PHE A 7 -6.24 32.17 8.60
N HIS A 8 -5.29 32.51 9.46
CA HIS A 8 -5.55 32.87 10.85
C HIS A 8 -4.95 34.25 11.12
N LYS A 9 -5.81 35.26 11.35
CA LYS A 9 -5.42 36.63 11.74
C LYS A 9 -4.21 37.20 10.96
N ASP A 10 -4.37 37.37 9.65
CA ASP A 10 -3.39 37.98 8.73
C ASP A 10 -2.07 37.22 8.53
N VAL A 11 -1.92 36.01 9.06
CA VAL A 11 -0.76 35.13 8.80
C VAL A 11 -1.18 33.97 7.90
N GLU A 12 -0.61 33.91 6.70
CA GLU A 12 -0.75 32.78 5.77
C GLU A 12 0.17 31.64 6.25
N VAL A 13 -0.39 30.65 6.96
CA VAL A 13 0.37 29.43 7.29
C VAL A 13 0.27 28.49 6.10
N LYS A 14 1.40 28.35 5.38
CA LYS A 14 1.54 27.45 4.23
C LYS A 14 1.89 26.06 4.71
N PHE A 15 0.99 25.10 4.49
CA PHE A 15 1.26 23.69 4.71
C PHE A 15 1.63 23.03 3.37
N GLY A 16 2.72 22.28 3.38
CA GLY A 16 3.19 21.48 2.25
C GLY A 16 2.77 20.01 2.38
N PHE A 17 2.76 19.29 1.26
CA PHE A 17 2.53 17.83 1.22
C PHE A 17 3.46 17.04 2.17
N SER A 18 4.65 17.59 2.46
CA SER A 18 5.67 16.94 3.29
C SER A 18 5.49 17.16 4.79
N ASP A 19 4.58 18.04 5.23
CA ASP A 19 4.36 18.32 6.65
C ASP A 19 3.52 17.24 7.33
N PHE A 20 2.69 16.51 6.57
CA PHE A 20 1.89 15.42 7.09
C PHE A 20 2.70 14.13 7.13
N TYR A 21 3.06 13.70 8.34
CA TYR A 21 3.80 12.45 8.55
C TYR A 21 3.02 11.23 8.04
N ALA A 22 1.70 11.21 8.23
CA ALA A 22 0.83 10.14 7.74
C ALA A 22 0.84 10.02 6.20
N TYR A 23 0.87 11.15 5.48
CA TYR A 23 0.94 11.16 4.02
C TYR A 23 2.27 10.59 3.50
N ARG A 24 3.38 10.97 4.14
CA ARG A 24 4.72 10.42 3.81
C ARG A 24 4.77 8.92 4.07
N TYR A 25 4.17 8.47 5.17
CA TYR A 25 4.07 7.05 5.50
C TYR A 25 3.24 6.29 4.46
N MET A 26 2.05 6.79 4.08
CA MET A 26 1.23 6.19 3.02
C MET A 26 1.99 6.08 1.70
N LEU A 27 2.68 7.14 1.27
CA LEU A 27 3.51 7.13 0.05
C LEU A 27 4.64 6.12 0.12
N ALA A 28 5.31 5.99 1.28
CA ALA A 28 6.37 5.00 1.47
C ALA A 28 5.83 3.56 1.36
N CYS A 29 4.67 3.28 1.97
CA CYS A 29 4.00 1.98 1.87
C CYS A 29 3.57 1.68 0.43
N ALA A 30 3.02 2.67 -0.29
CA ALA A 30 2.62 2.50 -1.68
C ALA A 30 3.83 2.23 -2.60
N ALA A 31 4.94 2.96 -2.40
CA ALA A 31 6.18 2.73 -3.13
C ALA A 31 6.78 1.35 -2.83
N ALA A 32 6.76 0.91 -1.57
CA ALA A 32 7.20 -0.43 -1.19
C ALA A 32 6.36 -1.52 -1.86
N GLY A 33 5.03 -1.36 -1.87
CA GLY A 33 4.11 -2.25 -2.59
C GLY A 33 4.42 -2.33 -4.09
N PHE A 34 4.69 -1.18 -4.73
CA PHE A 34 5.02 -1.13 -6.15
C PHE A 34 6.35 -1.83 -6.46
N VAL A 35 7.40 -1.58 -5.67
CA VAL A 35 8.70 -2.26 -5.81
C VAL A 35 8.55 -3.77 -5.61
N TYR A 36 7.73 -4.18 -4.65
CA TYR A 36 7.44 -5.59 -4.43
C TYR A 36 6.75 -6.24 -5.63
N SER A 37 5.75 -5.59 -6.23
CA SER A 37 5.09 -6.12 -7.44
C SER A 37 6.07 -6.29 -8.62
N LEU A 38 7.03 -5.38 -8.78
CA LEU A 38 8.08 -5.52 -9.79
C LEU A 38 9.01 -6.72 -9.50
N LEU A 39 9.40 -6.89 -8.23
CA LEU A 39 10.24 -7.99 -7.80
C LEU A 39 9.53 -9.34 -7.97
N GLN A 40 8.26 -9.43 -7.58
CA GLN A 40 7.40 -10.60 -7.76
C GLN A 40 7.26 -10.97 -9.25
N THR A 41 7.07 -9.97 -10.12
CA THR A 41 7.02 -10.18 -11.57
C THR A 41 8.35 -10.71 -12.12
N ALA A 42 9.48 -10.16 -11.65
CA ALA A 42 10.81 -10.61 -12.07
C ALA A 42 11.08 -12.06 -11.65
N PHE A 43 10.73 -12.43 -10.41
CA PHE A 43 10.85 -13.81 -9.94
C PHE A 43 9.96 -14.77 -10.74
N ALA A 44 8.74 -14.38 -11.07
CA ALA A 44 7.85 -15.19 -11.91
C ALA A 44 8.48 -15.46 -13.31
N ILE A 45 9.09 -14.45 -13.93
CA ILE A 45 9.76 -14.61 -15.23
C ILE A 45 10.97 -15.56 -15.12
N ILE A 46 11.78 -15.41 -14.07
CA ILE A 46 12.94 -16.28 -13.83
C ILE A 46 12.47 -17.73 -13.60
N GLN A 47 11.41 -17.94 -12.83
CA GLN A 47 10.82 -19.25 -12.57
C GLN A 47 10.37 -19.94 -13.87
N VAL A 48 9.68 -19.21 -14.76
CA VAL A 48 9.25 -19.73 -16.06
C VAL A 48 10.43 -20.15 -16.95
N LYS A 49 11.60 -19.51 -16.79
CA LYS A 49 12.81 -19.82 -17.58
C LYS A 49 13.65 -20.96 -16.99
N THR A 50 13.68 -21.11 -15.67
CA THR A 50 14.64 -22.01 -14.99
C THR A 50 14.14 -23.44 -14.81
N GLY A 51 12.83 -23.71 -14.81
CA GLY A 51 12.30 -25.09 -14.76
C GLY A 51 12.62 -25.84 -13.47
N ASP A 52 11.63 -25.91 -12.59
CA ASP A 52 11.47 -26.84 -11.44
C ASP A 52 12.45 -26.78 -10.25
N CYS A 53 13.76 -26.58 -10.41
CA CYS A 53 14.69 -26.86 -9.29
C CYS A 53 14.69 -25.83 -8.13
N VAL A 54 14.06 -24.66 -8.30
CA VAL A 54 13.99 -23.60 -7.27
C VAL A 54 12.57 -23.42 -6.72
N CYS A 55 11.63 -24.28 -7.11
CA CYS A 55 10.19 -24.10 -6.85
C CYS A 55 9.86 -24.05 -5.35
N ASP A 56 10.30 -25.04 -4.57
CA ASP A 56 9.75 -25.25 -3.23
C ASP A 56 10.09 -24.11 -2.25
N LYS A 57 11.35 -23.65 -2.22
CA LYS A 57 11.79 -22.59 -1.31
C LYS A 57 11.33 -21.18 -1.72
N LEU A 58 11.21 -20.91 -3.02
CA LEU A 58 10.71 -19.63 -3.53
C LEU A 58 9.21 -19.46 -3.26
N ILE A 59 8.43 -20.55 -3.40
CA ILE A 59 6.98 -20.53 -3.11
C ILE A 59 6.73 -20.20 -1.63
N HIS A 60 7.50 -20.80 -0.71
CA HIS A 60 7.38 -20.49 0.72
C HIS A 60 7.71 -19.03 1.04
N PHE A 61 8.73 -18.48 0.38
CA PHE A 61 9.12 -17.09 0.58
C PHE A 61 8.08 -16.11 0.02
N ASP A 62 7.52 -16.40 -1.16
CA ASP A 62 6.50 -15.56 -1.81
C ASP A 62 5.21 -15.50 -0.98
N VAL A 63 4.76 -16.63 -0.40
CA VAL A 63 3.59 -16.67 0.51
C VAL A 63 3.79 -15.81 1.75
N TYR A 64 4.99 -15.81 2.33
CA TYR A 64 5.31 -15.03 3.52
C TYR A 64 5.48 -13.55 3.20
N ALA A 65 6.13 -13.24 2.07
CA ALA A 65 6.32 -11.88 1.59
C ALA A 65 4.98 -11.21 1.24
N ASP A 66 4.06 -11.93 0.58
CA ASP A 66 2.69 -11.45 0.28
C ASP A 66 1.95 -11.02 1.57
N LYS A 67 2.07 -11.80 2.66
CA LYS A 67 1.46 -11.44 3.94
C LYS A 67 2.04 -10.17 4.53
N ILE A 68 3.36 -10.06 4.62
CA ILE A 68 4.02 -8.87 5.18
C ILE A 68 3.67 -7.63 4.35
N MET A 69 3.75 -7.73 3.03
CA MET A 69 3.47 -6.61 2.14
C MET A 69 2.01 -6.17 2.21
N SER A 70 1.08 -7.12 2.35
CA SER A 70 -0.33 -6.80 2.59
C SER A 70 -0.50 -5.97 3.88
N MET A 71 0.16 -6.32 4.98
CA MET A 71 0.08 -5.54 6.22
C MET A 71 0.68 -4.13 6.07
N ILE A 72 1.80 -3.99 5.37
CA ILE A 72 2.44 -2.70 5.13
C ILE A 72 1.55 -1.78 4.26
N VAL A 73 1.04 -2.29 3.15
CA VAL A 73 0.16 -1.53 2.24
C VAL A 73 -1.18 -1.21 2.92
N GLY A 74 -1.75 -2.16 3.67
CA GLY A 74 -2.99 -1.98 4.43
C GLY A 74 -2.86 -0.92 5.53
N THR A 75 -1.78 -0.94 6.31
CA THR A 75 -1.53 0.11 7.33
C THR A 75 -1.25 1.46 6.70
N GLY A 76 -0.57 1.51 5.54
CA GLY A 76 -0.37 2.73 4.77
C GLY A 76 -1.69 3.34 4.29
N ALA A 77 -2.59 2.52 3.74
CA ALA A 77 -3.92 2.95 3.32
C ALA A 77 -4.74 3.46 4.53
N ALA A 78 -4.73 2.74 5.65
CA ALA A 78 -5.42 3.15 6.87
C ALA A 78 -4.91 4.49 7.42
N ALA A 79 -3.59 4.73 7.37
CA ALA A 79 -3.00 6.00 7.77
C ALA A 79 -3.44 7.17 6.86
N GLY A 80 -3.56 6.93 5.54
CA GLY A 80 -4.10 7.90 4.59
C GLY A 80 -5.57 8.24 4.87
N PHE A 81 -6.42 7.22 5.05
CA PHE A 81 -7.81 7.46 5.43
C PHE A 81 -7.93 8.20 6.77
N GLY A 82 -7.10 7.86 7.76
CA GLY A 82 -7.05 8.56 9.04
C GLY A 82 -6.71 10.04 8.87
N LEU A 83 -5.72 10.35 8.03
CA LEU A 83 -5.36 11.72 7.70
C LEU A 83 -6.52 12.47 7.01
N THR A 84 -7.19 11.82 6.06
CA THR A 84 -8.35 12.41 5.39
C THR A 84 -9.47 12.75 6.37
N VAL A 85 -9.77 11.86 7.33
CA VAL A 85 -10.78 12.11 8.37
C VAL A 85 -10.37 13.29 9.26
N ASP A 86 -9.14 13.28 9.78
CA ASP A 86 -8.63 14.33 10.67
C ASP A 86 -8.68 15.72 10.01
N LEU A 87 -8.30 15.83 8.74
CA LEU A 87 -8.32 17.10 8.02
C LEU A 87 -9.74 17.54 7.64
N ASN A 88 -10.68 16.62 7.44
CA ASN A 88 -12.06 16.96 7.08
C ASN A 88 -12.85 17.58 8.24
N TYR A 89 -12.45 17.29 9.49
CA TYR A 89 -13.03 17.89 10.71
C TYR A 89 -12.51 19.29 11.04
N LEU A 90 -11.47 19.80 10.34
CA LEU A 90 -10.96 21.14 10.57
C LEU A 90 -11.95 22.22 10.09
N PRO A 91 -12.26 23.24 10.91
CA PRO A 91 -13.28 24.25 10.60
C PRO A 91 -12.90 25.21 9.46
N ASN A 92 -11.63 25.25 9.04
CA ASN A 92 -11.13 26.13 8.00
C ASN A 92 -10.68 25.32 6.76
N ARG A 93 -11.64 24.71 6.07
CA ARG A 93 -11.40 23.93 4.85
C ARG A 93 -11.03 24.86 3.69
N ALA A 94 -9.74 25.03 3.43
CA ALA A 94 -9.29 25.65 2.19
C ALA A 94 -9.71 24.76 1.00
N MET A 95 -10.15 25.39 -0.10
CA MET A 95 -10.53 24.69 -1.33
C MET A 95 -9.38 23.83 -1.91
N ILE A 96 -8.13 24.22 -1.66
CA ILE A 96 -6.96 23.45 -2.10
C ILE A 96 -6.78 22.17 -1.25
N THR A 97 -7.19 22.20 0.03
CA THR A 97 -7.18 21.01 0.90
C THR A 97 -8.19 19.96 0.43
N VAL A 98 -9.36 20.35 -0.06
CA VAL A 98 -10.38 19.37 -0.50
C VAL A 98 -9.98 18.63 -1.79
N ASP A 99 -9.30 19.31 -2.73
CA ASP A 99 -8.77 18.66 -3.94
C ASP A 99 -7.64 17.67 -3.58
N PHE A 100 -6.79 18.05 -2.64
CA PHE A 100 -5.74 17.19 -2.10
C PHE A 100 -6.31 15.92 -1.44
N LEU A 101 -7.27 16.09 -0.54
CA LEU A 101 -7.94 14.96 0.13
C LEU A 101 -8.64 14.04 -0.86
N ASN A 102 -9.24 14.58 -1.92
CA ASN A 102 -9.87 13.75 -2.94
C ASN A 102 -8.83 12.90 -3.69
N LYS A 103 -7.68 13.47 -4.05
CA LYS A 103 -6.56 12.72 -4.66
C LYS A 103 -5.96 11.68 -3.71
N GLU A 104 -5.78 12.05 -2.45
CA GLU A 104 -5.31 11.13 -1.41
C GLU A 104 -6.26 9.95 -1.26
N ASN A 105 -7.57 10.21 -1.16
CA ASN A 105 -8.60 9.20 -1.02
C ASN A 105 -8.63 8.21 -2.20
N VAL A 106 -8.40 8.71 -3.43
CA VAL A 106 -8.22 7.86 -4.61
C VAL A 106 -6.97 6.99 -4.49
N ALA A 107 -5.85 7.55 -4.05
CA ALA A 107 -4.60 6.80 -3.84
C ALA A 107 -4.71 5.75 -2.72
N ALA A 108 -5.36 6.10 -1.61
CA ALA A 108 -5.63 5.20 -0.50
C ALA A 108 -6.56 4.04 -0.92
N SER A 109 -7.57 4.33 -1.74
CA SER A 109 -8.45 3.31 -2.33
C SER A 109 -7.69 2.35 -3.25
N PHE A 110 -6.76 2.87 -4.05
CA PHE A 110 -5.88 2.04 -4.88
C PHE A 110 -4.99 1.12 -4.03
N CYS A 111 -4.40 1.64 -2.95
CA CYS A 111 -3.60 0.85 -2.01
C CYS A 111 -4.45 -0.22 -1.32
N LEU A 112 -5.69 0.09 -0.93
CA LEU A 112 -6.65 -0.88 -0.39
C LEU A 112 -6.98 -1.99 -1.40
N GLY A 113 -7.16 -1.63 -2.68
CA GLY A 113 -7.36 -2.60 -3.74
C GLY A 113 -6.17 -3.55 -3.89
N GLY A 114 -4.95 -3.01 -3.85
CA GLY A 114 -3.71 -3.81 -3.82
C GLY A 114 -3.65 -4.74 -2.61
N PHE A 115 -3.99 -4.24 -1.41
CA PHE A 115 -4.07 -5.04 -0.19
C PHE A 115 -5.03 -6.24 -0.33
N VAL A 116 -6.25 -6.00 -0.80
CA VAL A 116 -7.25 -7.06 -0.98
C VAL A 116 -6.77 -8.10 -2.00
N CYS A 117 -6.16 -7.65 -3.10
CA CYS A 117 -5.61 -8.54 -4.12
C CYS A 117 -4.51 -9.45 -3.54
N THR A 118 -3.52 -8.87 -2.85
CA THR A 118 -2.44 -9.63 -2.20
C THR A 118 -2.97 -10.55 -1.10
N MET A 119 -3.99 -10.13 -0.36
CA MET A 119 -4.63 -10.96 0.66
C MET A 119 -5.30 -12.19 0.03
N ILE A 120 -6.03 -12.03 -1.07
CA ILE A 120 -6.63 -13.15 -1.82
C ILE A 120 -5.54 -14.08 -2.40
N SER A 121 -4.46 -13.52 -2.97
CA SER A 121 -3.30 -14.28 -3.46
C SER A 121 -2.71 -15.18 -2.36
N SER A 122 -2.50 -14.61 -1.17
CA SER A 122 -1.95 -15.35 -0.03
C SER A 122 -2.84 -16.53 0.40
N PHE A 123 -4.17 -16.39 0.36
CA PHE A 123 -5.08 -17.49 0.69
C PHE A 123 -5.06 -18.61 -0.36
N ILE A 124 -4.98 -18.27 -1.65
CA ILE A 124 -4.89 -19.25 -2.73
C ILE A 124 -3.56 -20.01 -2.62
N SER A 125 -2.46 -19.30 -2.43
CA SER A 125 -1.13 -19.90 -2.32
C SER A 125 -0.99 -20.79 -1.07
N LEU A 126 -1.60 -20.39 0.06
CA LEU A 126 -1.68 -21.24 1.26
C LEU A 126 -2.48 -22.53 1.01
N LYS A 127 -3.56 -22.48 0.22
CA LYS A 127 -4.35 -23.67 -0.11
C LYS A 127 -3.54 -24.66 -0.95
N ILE A 128 -2.88 -24.18 -2.00
CA ILE A 128 -2.01 -25.00 -2.86
C ILE A 128 -0.93 -25.68 -2.02
N PHE A 129 -0.23 -24.90 -1.18
CA PHE A 129 0.79 -25.44 -0.27
C PHE A 129 0.26 -26.53 0.66
N LYS A 130 -0.97 -26.37 1.18
CA LYS A 130 -1.60 -27.33 2.08
C LYS A 130 -2.09 -28.59 1.36
N ASP A 131 -2.48 -28.48 0.09
CA ASP A 131 -2.84 -29.62 -0.75
C ASP A 131 -1.58 -30.44 -1.10
N ASP A 132 -0.47 -29.82 -1.54
CA ASP A 132 0.79 -30.54 -1.81
C ASP A 132 1.30 -31.32 -0.58
N TYR A 133 1.20 -30.75 0.62
CA TYR A 133 1.60 -31.44 1.86
C TYR A 133 0.65 -32.58 2.31
N LEU A 134 -0.59 -32.64 1.81
CA LEU A 134 -1.58 -33.66 2.20
C LEU A 134 -1.64 -34.86 1.23
N TYR A 135 -1.02 -34.77 0.05
CA TYR A 135 -0.94 -35.87 -0.92
C TYR A 135 0.38 -36.67 -0.85
N GLU A 136 1.30 -36.31 0.06
CA GLU A 136 2.52 -37.07 0.41
C GLU A 136 2.37 -37.89 1.73
N CYS A 137 1.16 -38.33 2.09
CA CYS A 137 0.94 -39.33 3.15
C CYS A 137 0.22 -40.58 2.63
#